data_AF-A0A3B8V0G0-F1
#
_entry.id   AF-A0A3B8V0G0-F1
#
_cell.length_a   1.000
_cell.length_b   1.000
_cell.length_c   1.000
_cell.angle_alpha   90.00
_cell.angle_beta   90.00
_cell.angle_gamma   90.00
#
_symmetry.space_group_name_H-M   'P 1'
#
loop_
_entity.id
_entity.type
_entity.pdbx_description
1 polymer ?
#
loop_
_entity_poly.entity_id
_entity_poly.type
_entity_poly.pdbx_seq_one_letter_code
_entity_poly.pdbx_strand_id
1 'polypeptide(L)'
;MTQSAPAYITTPIYYVNDRPHIGHAYTTTLCDVWARAMRFAGRDVFFLTGTDEHGVKVEKSAEARGISPQALADENAAEFRKVMGMFDLTNDDFIR
;
A
#
# COMPACT_ATOMS: atom_id res chain seq x y z
N MET A 1 -14.53 15.20 -27.78
CA MET A 1 -13.26 15.10 -27.03
C MET A 1 -12.97 13.61 -26.89
N THR A 2 -11.85 13.11 -27.41
CA THR A 2 -11.48 11.69 -27.23
C THR A 2 -11.19 11.46 -25.76
N GLN A 3 -11.91 10.52 -25.15
CA GLN A 3 -11.68 10.14 -23.76
C GLN A 3 -10.22 9.67 -23.63
N SER A 4 -9.44 10.28 -22.74
CA SER A 4 -8.07 9.84 -22.49
C SER A 4 -8.11 8.40 -21.96
N ALA A 5 -7.22 7.54 -22.44
CA ALA A 5 -7.16 6.15 -21.96
C ALA A 5 -7.00 6.10 -20.43
N PRO A 6 -7.64 5.14 -19.73
CA PRO A 6 -7.47 4.96 -18.29
C PRO A 6 -6.00 4.78 -17.90
N ALA A 7 -5.61 5.30 -16.74
CA ALA A 7 -4.29 5.17 -16.15
C ALA A 7 -4.39 4.25 -14.94
N TYR A 8 -3.56 3.21 -14.90
CA TYR A 8 -3.50 2.32 -13.74
C TYR A 8 -2.06 2.22 -13.27
N ILE A 9 -1.82 2.46 -11.98
CA ILE A 9 -0.53 2.28 -11.33
C ILE A 9 -0.70 1.47 -10.05
N THR A 10 0.31 0.64 -9.76
CA THR A 10 0.37 -0.13 -8.54
C THR A 10 1.70 0.09 -7.84
N THR A 11 1.70 -0.02 -6.51
CA THR A 11 2.92 -0.42 -5.78
C THR A 11 3.01 -1.94 -5.75
N PRO A 12 4.15 -2.51 -5.34
CA PRO A 12 4.14 -3.83 -4.72
C PRO A 12 3.19 -3.83 -3.51
N ILE A 13 2.65 -5.00 -3.19
CA ILE A 13 2.05 -5.24 -1.87
C ILE A 13 3.17 -5.48 -0.85
N TYR A 14 3.06 -4.88 0.33
CA TYR A 14 4.14 -4.88 1.33
C TYR A 14 3.95 -5.99 2.37
N TYR A 15 5.01 -6.74 2.66
CA TYR A 15 4.95 -7.79 3.68
C TYR A 15 4.64 -7.22 5.07
N VAL A 16 3.73 -7.88 5.80
CA VAL A 16 3.30 -7.51 7.16
C VAL A 16 4.10 -8.20 8.26
N ASN A 17 5.28 -8.73 7.96
CA ASN A 17 6.12 -9.37 8.98
C ASN A 17 6.80 -8.36 9.92
N ASP A 18 6.80 -7.06 9.57
CA ASP A 18 7.35 -5.95 10.36
C ASP A 18 6.61 -4.62 10.01
N ARG A 19 6.91 -3.55 10.75
CA ARG A 19 6.31 -2.22 10.61
C ARG A 19 6.72 -1.52 9.31
N PRO A 20 5.89 -0.59 8.79
CA PRO A 20 6.26 0.24 7.65
C PRO A 20 7.50 1.10 7.93
N HIS A 21 8.37 1.26 6.93
CA HIS A 21 9.59 2.07 7.01
C HIS A 21 9.76 2.94 5.75
N ILE A 22 10.81 3.78 5.72
CA ILE A 22 11.04 4.76 4.65
C ILE A 22 11.05 4.17 3.24
N GLY A 23 11.56 2.95 3.04
CA GLY A 23 11.53 2.28 1.73
C GLY A 23 10.11 2.04 1.18
N HIS A 24 9.14 1.74 2.04
CA HIS A 24 7.75 1.60 1.64
C HIS A 24 7.18 2.96 1.25
N ALA A 25 7.32 3.96 2.14
CA ALA A 25 6.86 5.32 1.89
C ALA A 25 7.44 5.92 0.61
N TYR A 26 8.72 5.66 0.32
CA TYR A 26 9.39 6.10 -0.91
C TYR A 26 8.67 5.59 -2.15
N THR A 27 8.47 4.27 -2.24
CA THR A 27 7.81 3.65 -3.39
C THR A 27 6.38 4.15 -3.55
N THR A 28 5.61 4.19 -2.45
CA THR A 28 4.22 4.65 -2.49
C THR A 28 4.14 6.13 -2.90
N THR A 29 5.06 6.97 -2.45
CA THR A 29 5.13 8.39 -2.83
C THR A 29 5.42 8.58 -4.32
N LEU A 30 6.33 7.77 -4.90
CA LEU A 30 6.60 7.84 -6.34
C LEU A 30 5.35 7.50 -7.17
N CYS A 31 4.63 6.45 -6.79
CA CYS A 31 3.37 6.08 -7.43
C CYS A 31 2.31 7.19 -7.26
N ASP A 32 2.23 7.80 -6.08
CA ASP A 32 1.31 8.89 -5.78
C ASP A 32 1.59 10.14 -6.63
N VAL A 33 2.86 10.56 -6.76
CA VAL A 33 3.26 11.69 -7.60
C VAL A 33 2.85 11.46 -9.05
N TRP A 34 3.05 10.24 -9.57
CA TRP A 34 2.62 9.89 -10.92
C TRP A 34 1.09 9.90 -11.06
N ALA A 35 0.37 9.32 -10.09
CA ALA A 35 -1.09 9.29 -10.09
C ALA A 35 -1.66 10.71 -10.09
N ARG A 36 -1.14 11.60 -9.24
CA ARG A 36 -1.50 13.03 -9.20
C ARG A 36 -1.20 13.73 -10.52
N ALA A 37 -0.05 13.46 -11.16
CA ALA A 37 0.28 14.03 -12.47
C ALA A 37 -0.70 13.58 -13.57
N MET A 38 -1.10 12.30 -13.56
CA MET A 38 -2.10 11.78 -14.51
C MET A 38 -3.49 12.36 -14.26
N ARG A 39 -3.91 12.50 -12.99
CA ARG A 39 -5.17 13.16 -12.61
C ARG A 39 -5.16 14.63 -13.04
N PHE A 40 -4.05 15.34 -12.82
CA PHE A 40 -3.87 16.72 -13.28
C PHE A 40 -3.96 16.87 -14.80
N ALA A 41 -3.49 15.85 -15.54
CA ALA A 41 -3.63 15.78 -17.00
C ALA A 41 -5.05 15.39 -17.48
N GLY A 42 -6.03 15.27 -16.57
CA GLY A 42 -7.43 14.96 -16.89
C GLY A 42 -7.71 13.49 -17.19
N ARG A 43 -6.81 12.57 -16.79
CA ARG A 43 -7.02 11.12 -16.98
C ARG A 43 -7.87 10.52 -15.88
N ASP A 44 -8.60 9.46 -16.23
CA ASP A 44 -9.21 8.53 -15.27
C ASP A 44 -8.10 7.64 -14.68
N VAL A 45 -7.86 7.73 -13.37
CA VAL A 45 -6.71 7.11 -12.69
C VAL A 45 -7.20 6.17 -11.61
N PHE A 46 -6.63 4.96 -11.60
CA PHE A 46 -6.70 4.05 -10.46
C PHE A 46 -5.28 3.82 -9.91
N PHE A 47 -5.09 4.03 -8.62
CA PHE A 47 -3.83 3.82 -7.90
C PHE A 47 -4.07 2.78 -6.79
N LEU A 48 -3.52 1.57 -6.97
CA LEU A 48 -3.63 0.47 -6.01
C LEU A 48 -2.34 0.27 -5.21
N THR A 49 -2.49 0.03 -3.91
CA THR A 49 -1.43 -0.42 -3.01
C THR A 49 -2.00 -1.50 -2.08
N GLY A 50 -1.20 -2.04 -1.17
CA GLY A 50 -1.70 -3.04 -0.23
C GLY A 50 -0.63 -3.80 0.54
N THR A 51 -1.05 -4.87 1.18
CA THR A 51 -0.21 -5.74 2.02
C THR A 51 -0.19 -7.18 1.52
N ASP A 52 0.95 -7.85 1.73
CA ASP A 52 1.10 -9.30 1.53
C ASP A 52 1.13 -9.98 2.90
N GLU A 53 0.06 -10.72 3.19
CA GLU A 53 -0.27 -11.16 4.55
C GLU A 53 0.03 -12.64 4.80
N HIS A 54 0.44 -13.37 3.77
CA HIS A 54 0.70 -14.80 3.86
C HIS A 54 2.20 -15.12 3.93
N GLY A 55 2.50 -16.35 4.36
CA GLY A 55 3.83 -16.94 4.28
C GLY A 55 4.54 -17.14 5.62
N VAL A 56 5.55 -18.01 5.59
CA VAL A 56 6.27 -18.51 6.78
C VAL A 56 6.93 -17.40 7.60
N LYS A 57 7.28 -16.26 6.97
CA LYS A 57 7.85 -15.12 7.68
C LYS A 57 6.82 -14.42 8.57
N VAL A 58 5.58 -14.26 8.11
CA VAL A 58 4.50 -13.66 8.90
C VAL A 58 4.17 -14.57 10.08
N GLU A 59 4.07 -15.88 9.84
CA GLU A 59 3.85 -16.88 10.89
C GLU A 59 4.94 -16.82 11.98
N LYS A 60 6.22 -16.86 11.58
CA LYS A 60 7.34 -16.77 12.54
C LYS A 60 7.37 -15.45 13.31
N SER A 61 7.06 -14.33 12.67
CA SER A 61 6.94 -13.03 13.36
C SER A 61 5.79 -13.02 14.36
N ALA A 62 4.67 -13.66 14.05
CA ALA A 62 3.51 -13.75 14.92
C ALA A 62 3.81 -14.65 16.14
N GLU A 63 4.44 -15.81 15.92
CA GLU A 63 4.92 -16.71 16.97
C GLU A 63 5.89 -16.02 17.92
N ALA A 64 6.89 -15.29 17.38
CA ALA A 64 7.86 -14.55 18.17
C ALA A 64 7.22 -13.46 19.05
N ARG A 65 6.03 -12.97 18.66
CA ARG A 65 5.24 -11.98 19.40
C ARG A 65 4.14 -12.61 20.27
N GLY A 66 3.93 -13.91 20.20
CA GLY A 66 2.87 -14.62 20.93
C GLY A 66 1.44 -14.24 20.48
N ILE A 67 1.25 -13.87 19.21
CA ILE A 67 -0.05 -13.49 18.64
C ILE A 67 -0.39 -14.36 17.42
N SER A 68 -1.64 -14.33 16.95
CA SER A 68 -2.02 -15.04 15.72
C SER A 68 -1.49 -14.32 14.47
N PRO A 69 -1.23 -15.03 13.35
CA PRO A 69 -0.84 -14.41 12.09
C PRO A 69 -1.86 -13.35 11.61
N GLN A 70 -3.15 -13.62 11.78
CA GLN A 70 -4.22 -12.67 11.46
C GLN A 70 -4.09 -11.38 12.29
N ALA A 71 -3.83 -11.48 13.59
CA ALA A 71 -3.67 -10.31 14.45
C ALA A 71 -2.44 -9.48 14.06
N LEU A 72 -1.32 -10.13 13.69
CA LEU A 72 -0.13 -9.44 13.18
C LEU A 72 -0.43 -8.72 11.86
N ALA A 73 -1.13 -9.39 10.94
CA ALA A 73 -1.50 -8.83 9.65
C ALA A 73 -2.44 -7.63 9.81
N ASP A 74 -3.48 -7.74 10.64
CA ASP A 74 -4.43 -6.65 10.94
C ASP A 74 -3.72 -5.44 11.55
N GLU A 75 -2.83 -5.65 12.51
CA GLU A 75 -2.04 -4.58 13.14
C GLU A 75 -1.16 -3.85 12.13
N ASN A 76 -0.36 -4.60 11.36
CA ASN A 76 0.60 -3.99 10.45
C ASN A 76 -0.09 -3.37 9.22
N ALA A 77 -1.16 -3.96 8.70
CA ALA A 77 -1.97 -3.35 7.65
C ALA A 77 -2.61 -2.03 8.10
N ALA A 78 -3.06 -1.94 9.36
CA ALA A 78 -3.53 -0.68 9.94
C ALA A 78 -2.42 0.38 10.03
N GLU A 79 -1.21 -0.01 10.41
CA GLU A 79 -0.05 0.92 10.42
C GLU A 79 0.33 1.39 9.02
N PHE A 80 0.27 0.53 7.99
CA PHE A 80 0.46 0.96 6.60
C PHE A 80 -0.58 2.00 6.17
N ARG A 81 -1.87 1.77 6.45
CA ARG A 81 -2.94 2.73 6.16
C ARG A 81 -2.75 4.06 6.91
N LYS A 82 -2.31 4.00 8.16
CA LYS A 82 -1.99 5.19 8.95
C LYS A 82 -0.84 6.00 8.35
N VAL A 83 0.22 5.33 7.90
CA VAL A 83 1.32 5.98 7.17
C VAL A 83 0.79 6.64 5.90
N MET A 84 -0.04 5.95 5.11
CA MET A 84 -0.64 6.52 3.90
C MET A 84 -1.44 7.80 4.20
N GLY A 85 -2.24 7.79 5.27
CA GLY A 85 -2.95 9.00 5.73
C GLY A 85 -2.02 10.12 6.20
N MET A 86 -0.93 9.78 6.91
CA MET A 86 0.06 10.77 7.38
C MET A 86 0.79 11.47 6.23
N PHE A 87 1.05 10.77 5.13
CA PHE A 87 1.70 11.31 3.94
C PHE A 87 0.72 11.90 2.91
N ASP A 88 -0.59 11.95 3.21
CA ASP A 88 -1.64 12.37 2.28
C ASP A 88 -1.56 11.60 0.93
N LEU A 89 -1.38 10.28 0.99
CA LEU A 89 -1.32 9.45 -0.22
C LEU A 89 -2.73 9.24 -0.78
N THR A 90 -2.83 9.21 -2.11
CA THR A 90 -4.09 9.24 -2.86
C THR A 90 -4.36 7.93 -3.58
N ASN A 91 -4.00 6.80 -2.99
CA ASN A 91 -4.38 5.50 -3.51
C ASN A 91 -5.91 5.35 -3.45
N ASP A 92 -6.49 4.81 -4.51
CA ASP A 92 -7.95 4.64 -4.65
C ASP A 92 -8.43 3.39 -3.90
N ASP A 93 -7.56 2.40 -3.72
CA ASP A 93 -7.85 1.20 -2.94
C ASP A 93 -6.59 0.68 -2.23
N PHE A 94 -6.80 -0.19 -1.24
CA PHE A 94 -5.77 -0.89 -0.48
C PHE A 94 -6.20 -2.36 -0.33
N ILE A 95 -5.49 -3.24 -1.03
CA ILE A 95 -5.73 -4.69 -1.01
C ILE A 95 -4.98 -5.38 0.13
N ARG A 96 -5.50 -6.53 0.57
CA ARG A 96 -4.94 -7.41 1.60
C ARG A 96 -5.01 -8.85 1.12
#